data_AF-A0A2T7F1G3-F1
#
_entry.id   AF-A0A2T7F1G3-F1
#
_cell.length_a   1.000
_cell.length_b   1.000
_cell.length_c   1.000
_cell.angle_alpha   90.00
_cell.angle_beta   90.00
_cell.angle_gamma   90.00
#
_symmetry.space_group_name_H-M   'P 1'
#
loop_
_entity.id
_entity.type
_entity.pdbx_description
1 polymer ?
#
loop_
_entity_poly.entity_id
_entity_poly.type
_entity_poly.pdbx_seq_one_letter_code
_entity_poly.pdbx_strand_id
1 'polypeptide(L)'
;MAQGLGNNTGDYARLVAALRDDFGLPAAVVARVTRPDWLRNAAGLLDANYWRGTLRPRPVLDWYLKRVDEAVSEARELCASGGKVSLIGHSAGGWLARVYMEEFDASDISLLLTLGTPHLPPPKGVPGVIDQTRGLLNYVEKNCAPAVYTPGLRYVCIAGRYIQGAPLLGNSAVASDEVLAVDSPEGGEAVIISTNDKSTPSSVTWRARFVGQGYKQVCGRADVWGDGVVPEMAAHLEGALNISFDGVYHSPVGADDEQRPWYGSPAILKQWVHHLLS
;
A
#
# COMPACT_ATOMS: atom_id res chain seq x y z
N MET A 1 -9.20 8.00 4.68
CA MET A 1 -8.06 7.36 4.00
C MET A 1 -6.96 7.06 5.00
N ALA A 2 -6.49 5.81 5.04
CA ALA A 2 -5.35 5.33 5.81
C ALA A 2 -4.10 5.26 4.92
N GLN A 3 -3.02 5.95 5.30
CA GLN A 3 -1.79 6.09 4.48
C GLN A 3 -0.85 4.88 4.57
N GLY A 4 0.05 4.79 3.60
CA GLY A 4 1.19 3.87 3.64
C GLY A 4 2.27 4.32 4.63
N LEU A 5 3.08 3.36 5.08
CA LEU A 5 4.27 3.62 5.90
C LEU A 5 5.17 4.65 5.21
N GLY A 6 5.64 5.66 5.95
CA GLY A 6 6.54 6.70 5.42
C GLY A 6 5.85 7.87 4.71
N ASN A 7 4.54 7.78 4.41
CA ASN A 7 3.78 8.90 3.88
C ASN A 7 3.30 9.86 4.98
N ASN A 8 2.99 11.10 4.60
CA ASN A 8 2.25 12.03 5.45
C ASN A 8 0.87 12.39 4.85
N THR A 9 0.03 13.08 5.62
CA THR A 9 -1.29 13.54 5.18
C THR A 9 -1.24 14.33 3.87
N GLY A 10 -0.22 15.19 3.71
CA GLY A 10 -0.10 16.10 2.58
C GLY A 10 0.18 15.40 1.25
N ASP A 11 0.83 14.23 1.27
CA ASP A 11 1.11 13.45 0.06
C ASP A 11 -0.17 13.07 -0.70
N TYR A 12 -1.33 13.03 -0.03
CA TYR A 12 -2.62 12.66 -0.62
C TYR A 12 -3.50 13.86 -0.96
N ALA A 13 -3.02 15.10 -0.79
CA ALA A 13 -3.82 16.30 -0.97
C ALA A 13 -4.43 16.41 -2.38
N ARG A 14 -3.66 16.05 -3.43
CA ARG A 14 -4.17 16.03 -4.82
C ARG A 14 -5.30 15.01 -5.02
N LEU A 15 -5.18 13.82 -4.43
CA LEU A 15 -6.22 12.81 -4.50
C LEU A 15 -7.50 13.28 -3.79
N VAL A 16 -7.35 13.86 -2.59
CA VAL A 16 -8.48 14.42 -1.83
C VAL A 16 -9.19 15.53 -2.60
N ALA A 17 -8.42 16.46 -3.17
CA ALA A 17 -8.96 17.55 -3.98
C ALA A 17 -9.73 16.99 -5.18
N ALA A 18 -9.15 16.06 -5.94
CA ALA A 18 -9.83 15.44 -7.08
C ALA A 18 -11.13 14.73 -6.68
N LEU A 19 -11.12 13.94 -5.59
CA LEU A 19 -12.32 13.26 -5.10
C LEU A 19 -13.46 14.24 -4.79
N ARG A 20 -13.15 15.40 -4.19
CA ARG A 20 -14.15 16.40 -3.82
C ARG A 20 -14.57 17.27 -5.01
N ASP A 21 -13.59 17.84 -5.70
CA ASP A 21 -13.79 18.90 -6.67
C ASP A 21 -14.18 18.35 -8.04
N ASP A 22 -13.58 17.21 -8.46
CA ASP A 22 -13.82 16.63 -9.79
C ASP A 22 -14.91 15.55 -9.77
N PHE A 23 -15.06 14.82 -8.66
CA PHE A 23 -16.00 13.69 -8.53
C PHE A 23 -17.15 13.94 -7.55
N GLY A 24 -17.19 15.11 -6.91
CA GLY A 24 -18.33 15.54 -6.11
C GLY A 24 -18.52 14.77 -4.80
N LEU A 25 -17.50 14.11 -4.26
CA LEU A 25 -17.61 13.48 -2.94
C LEU A 25 -17.82 14.57 -1.87
N PRO A 26 -18.82 14.42 -0.98
CA PRO A 26 -19.15 15.45 0.02
C PRO A 26 -18.02 15.68 1.02
N ALA A 27 -17.28 14.61 1.35
CA ALA A 27 -16.14 14.66 2.24
C ALA A 27 -15.09 13.62 1.83
N ALA A 28 -13.82 13.98 1.98
CA ALA A 28 -12.69 13.07 1.84
C ALA A 28 -11.65 13.44 2.90
N VAL A 29 -11.50 12.57 3.91
CA VAL A 29 -10.64 12.80 5.08
C VAL A 29 -9.44 11.86 5.04
N VAL A 30 -8.27 12.37 5.38
CA VAL A 30 -7.00 11.64 5.41
C VAL A 30 -6.51 11.60 6.85
N ALA A 31 -6.18 10.42 7.38
CA ALA A 31 -5.66 10.28 8.73
C ALA A 31 -4.48 11.23 8.97
N ARG A 32 -4.48 11.94 10.09
CA ARG A 32 -3.48 12.98 10.32
C ARG A 32 -2.16 12.32 10.69
N VAL A 33 -1.25 12.11 9.76
CA VAL A 33 0.03 11.43 9.98
C VAL A 33 1.15 12.27 9.38
N THR A 34 2.25 12.39 10.13
CA THR A 34 3.48 13.05 9.68
C THR A 34 4.59 12.01 9.53
N ARG A 35 5.62 12.31 8.72
CA ARG A 35 6.76 11.41 8.53
C ARG A 35 7.45 11.02 9.85
N PRO A 36 7.72 11.97 10.77
CA PRO A 36 8.26 11.63 12.09
C PRO A 36 7.35 10.73 12.93
N ASP A 37 6.03 10.71 12.66
CA ASP A 37 5.15 9.87 13.45
C ASP A 37 5.47 8.37 13.32
N TRP A 38 5.97 7.95 12.15
CA TRP A 38 6.37 6.57 11.88
C TRP A 38 7.54 6.09 12.73
N LEU A 39 8.36 6.99 13.28
CA LEU A 39 9.43 6.63 14.22
C LEU A 39 8.87 5.97 15.48
N ARG A 40 7.57 6.16 15.81
CA ARG A 40 6.92 5.47 16.92
C ARG A 40 6.87 3.96 16.74
N ASN A 41 6.99 3.43 15.52
CA ASN A 41 7.11 1.99 15.28
C ASN A 41 8.36 1.39 15.93
N ALA A 42 9.38 2.21 16.24
CA ALA A 42 10.55 1.78 17.01
C ALA A 42 10.19 1.27 18.42
N ALA A 43 9.02 1.65 18.97
CA ALA A 43 8.51 1.08 20.21
C ALA A 43 8.36 -0.46 20.12
N GLY A 44 8.12 -1.00 18.92
CA GLY A 44 8.09 -2.43 18.69
C GLY A 44 9.42 -3.13 19.00
N LEU A 45 10.57 -2.45 18.88
CA LEU A 45 11.89 -3.05 19.16
C LEU A 45 12.07 -3.45 20.64
N LEU A 46 11.31 -2.83 21.53
CA LEU A 46 11.29 -3.14 22.96
C LEU A 46 10.41 -4.36 23.28
N ASP A 47 9.58 -4.82 22.33
CA ASP A 47 8.76 -6.02 22.48
C ASP A 47 9.54 -7.26 22.02
N ALA A 48 9.68 -8.25 22.90
CA ALA A 48 10.32 -9.52 22.57
C ALA A 48 9.59 -10.27 21.41
N ASN A 49 8.31 -9.98 21.15
CA ASN A 49 7.57 -10.49 20.00
C ASN A 49 8.09 -9.96 18.66
N TYR A 50 8.74 -8.78 18.63
CA TYR A 50 9.40 -8.26 17.42
C TYR A 50 10.46 -9.22 16.93
N TRP A 51 11.32 -9.66 17.85
CA TRP A 51 12.42 -10.57 17.57
C TRP A 51 11.95 -11.99 17.28
N ARG A 52 10.79 -12.39 17.84
CA ARG A 52 10.14 -13.66 17.52
C ARG A 52 9.33 -13.64 16.22
N GLY A 53 9.11 -12.48 15.61
CA GLY A 53 8.24 -12.36 14.43
C GLY A 53 6.77 -12.66 14.75
N THR A 54 6.32 -12.32 15.95
CA THR A 54 4.95 -12.56 16.44
C THR A 54 4.30 -11.29 16.97
N LEU A 55 4.66 -10.12 16.42
CA LEU A 55 4.04 -8.86 16.81
C LEU A 55 2.53 -8.89 16.60
N ARG A 56 1.84 -8.14 17.46
CA ARG A 56 0.42 -7.82 17.31
C ARG A 56 0.28 -6.34 17.00
N PRO A 57 -0.74 -5.93 16.24
CA PRO A 57 -0.98 -4.52 15.95
C PRO A 57 -1.05 -3.68 17.22
N ARG A 58 -1.80 -4.13 18.23
CA ARG A 58 -1.90 -3.44 19.51
C ARG A 58 -0.94 -4.05 20.55
N PRO A 59 -0.23 -3.22 21.34
CA PRO A 59 -0.29 -1.75 21.38
C PRO A 59 0.65 -1.03 20.40
N VAL A 60 1.45 -1.75 19.61
CA VAL A 60 2.56 -1.20 18.79
C VAL A 60 2.09 -0.10 17.81
N LEU A 61 0.89 -0.24 17.26
CA LEU A 61 0.30 0.61 16.24
C LEU A 61 -0.93 1.36 16.75
N ASP A 62 -1.17 1.39 18.07
CA ASP A 62 -2.29 2.14 18.67
C ASP A 62 -2.26 3.62 18.27
N TRP A 63 -1.06 4.19 18.16
CA TRP A 63 -0.88 5.57 17.71
C TRP A 63 -1.45 5.79 16.30
N TYR A 64 -1.29 4.83 15.40
CA TYR A 64 -1.75 4.94 14.01
C TYR A 64 -3.24 4.62 13.91
N LEU A 65 -3.70 3.55 14.57
CA LEU A 65 -5.13 3.19 14.64
C LEU A 65 -5.96 4.34 15.22
N LYS A 66 -5.43 5.07 16.21
CA LYS A 66 -6.05 6.30 16.71
C LYS A 66 -6.20 7.39 15.63
N ARG A 67 -5.19 7.60 14.78
CA ARG A 67 -5.28 8.59 13.68
C ARG A 67 -6.28 8.17 12.60
N VAL A 68 -6.44 6.87 12.37
CA VAL A 68 -7.48 6.32 11.50
C VAL A 68 -8.86 6.56 12.12
N ASP A 69 -9.02 6.25 13.40
CA ASP A 69 -10.28 6.43 14.14
C ASP A 69 -10.74 7.90 14.18
N GLU A 70 -9.81 8.82 14.42
CA GLU A 70 -10.06 10.27 14.36
C GLU A 70 -10.54 10.70 12.96
N ALA A 71 -9.94 10.19 11.89
CA ALA A 71 -10.34 10.50 10.52
C ALA A 71 -11.68 9.88 10.12
N VAL A 72 -12.00 8.68 10.63
CA VAL A 72 -13.31 8.05 10.43
C VAL A 72 -14.39 8.85 11.17
N SER A 73 -14.11 9.27 12.41
CA SER A 73 -15.01 10.11 13.20
C SER A 73 -15.27 11.45 12.52
N GLU A 74 -14.23 12.13 12.01
CA GLU A 74 -14.36 13.36 11.22
C GLU A 74 -15.18 13.13 9.95
N ALA A 75 -14.96 12.01 9.24
CA ALA A 75 -15.77 11.68 8.06
C ALA A 75 -17.25 11.44 8.41
N ARG A 76 -17.55 10.79 9.54
CA ARG A 76 -18.92 10.57 10.03
C ARG A 76 -19.62 11.90 10.34
N GLU A 77 -18.93 12.85 10.96
CA GLU A 77 -19.48 14.18 11.28
C GLU A 77 -19.78 15.01 10.02
N LEU A 78 -18.98 14.84 8.96
CA LEU A 78 -19.18 15.53 7.69
C LEU A 78 -20.26 14.88 6.80
N CYS A 79 -20.66 13.64 7.10
CA CYS A 79 -21.74 12.95 6.40
C CYS A 79 -23.10 13.21 7.06
N ALA A 80 -24.18 13.21 6.26
CA ALA A 80 -25.54 13.28 6.80
C ALA A 80 -25.84 12.07 7.71
N SER A 81 -26.70 12.25 8.72
CA SER A 81 -27.07 11.18 9.65
C SER A 81 -27.55 9.93 8.91
N GLY A 82 -26.90 8.79 9.17
CA GLY A 82 -27.19 7.51 8.50
C GLY A 82 -26.40 7.26 7.20
N GLY A 83 -25.46 8.15 6.85
CA GLY A 83 -24.53 7.93 5.74
C GLY A 83 -23.56 6.78 6.00
N LYS A 84 -23.23 6.03 4.95
CA LYS A 84 -22.19 4.98 4.99
C LYS A 84 -20.82 5.58 4.75
N VAL A 85 -19.80 5.02 5.39
CA VAL A 85 -18.40 5.41 5.20
C VAL A 85 -17.70 4.45 4.24
N SER A 86 -16.82 5.00 3.40
CA SER A 86 -15.88 4.23 2.57
C SER A 86 -14.45 4.43 3.09
N LEU A 87 -13.75 3.34 3.40
CA LEU A 87 -12.35 3.36 3.75
C LEU A 87 -11.49 3.17 2.51
N ILE A 88 -10.51 4.06 2.33
CA ILE A 88 -9.43 3.88 1.36
C ILE A 88 -8.15 3.60 2.15
N GLY A 89 -7.49 2.47 1.88
CA GLY A 89 -6.20 2.14 2.47
C GLY A 89 -5.11 2.04 1.41
N HIS A 90 -4.01 2.75 1.58
CA HIS A 90 -2.85 2.67 0.67
C HIS A 90 -1.71 1.90 1.33
N SER A 91 -1.10 0.97 0.60
CA SER A 91 0.04 0.19 1.09
C SER A 91 -0.27 -0.41 2.48
N ALA A 92 0.56 -0.17 3.49
CA ALA A 92 0.31 -0.63 4.86
C ALA A 92 -1.04 -0.17 5.45
N GLY A 93 -1.54 0.99 5.04
CA GLY A 93 -2.83 1.52 5.49
C GLY A 93 -4.02 0.61 5.15
N GLY A 94 -3.93 -0.24 4.12
CA GLY A 94 -5.03 -1.15 3.77
C GLY A 94 -5.17 -2.34 4.72
N TRP A 95 -4.08 -2.99 5.13
CA TRP A 95 -4.18 -4.05 6.13
C TRP A 95 -4.40 -3.48 7.53
N LEU A 96 -3.92 -2.26 7.82
CA LEU A 96 -4.27 -1.53 9.05
C LEU A 96 -5.76 -1.16 9.09
N ALA A 97 -6.37 -0.82 7.96
CA ALA A 97 -7.81 -0.61 7.87
C ALA A 97 -8.60 -1.90 8.15
N ARG A 98 -8.08 -3.08 7.76
CA ARG A 98 -8.68 -4.38 8.16
C ARG A 98 -8.63 -4.59 9.67
N VAL A 99 -7.49 -4.26 10.31
CA VAL A 99 -7.38 -4.29 11.78
C VAL A 99 -8.38 -3.32 12.42
N TYR A 100 -8.50 -2.10 11.89
CA TYR A 100 -9.47 -1.12 12.37
C TYR A 100 -10.90 -1.66 12.30
N MET A 101 -11.30 -2.23 11.16
CA MET A 101 -12.65 -2.79 10.99
C MET A 101 -12.95 -3.99 11.90
N GLU A 102 -11.92 -4.73 12.30
CA GLU A 102 -12.05 -5.87 13.22
C GLU A 102 -12.14 -5.42 14.68
N GLU A 103 -11.38 -4.39 15.06
CA GLU A 103 -11.18 -4.03 16.48
C GLU A 103 -11.96 -2.78 16.94
N PHE A 104 -12.56 -2.03 16.01
CA PHE A 104 -13.33 -0.81 16.27
C PHE A 104 -14.77 -0.93 15.73
N ASP A 105 -15.66 -0.02 16.13
CA ASP A 105 -17.00 0.04 15.52
C ASP A 105 -16.89 0.52 14.08
N ALA A 106 -17.13 -0.41 13.16
CA ALA A 106 -17.09 -0.24 11.72
C ALA A 106 -18.43 -0.62 11.06
N SER A 107 -19.52 -0.60 11.82
CA SER A 107 -20.85 -1.04 11.34
C SER A 107 -21.43 -0.20 10.20
N ASP A 108 -20.97 1.06 10.07
CA ASP A 108 -21.33 2.00 9.02
C ASP A 108 -20.36 1.98 7.81
N ILE A 109 -19.27 1.21 7.89
CA ILE A 109 -18.33 1.06 6.78
C ILE A 109 -18.91 0.05 5.77
N SER A 110 -19.07 0.51 4.53
CA SER A 110 -19.65 -0.29 3.44
C SER A 110 -18.67 -0.66 2.33
N LEU A 111 -17.48 -0.07 2.36
CA LEU A 111 -16.42 -0.30 1.39
C LEU A 111 -15.06 -0.20 2.06
N LEU A 112 -14.21 -1.20 1.83
CA LEU A 112 -12.76 -1.09 1.94
C LEU A 112 -12.15 -1.16 0.54
N LEU A 113 -11.60 -0.05 0.07
CA LEU A 113 -10.84 0.05 -1.17
C LEU A 113 -9.35 0.12 -0.84
N THR A 114 -8.56 -0.81 -1.37
CA THR A 114 -7.11 -0.84 -1.12
C THR A 114 -6.29 -0.53 -2.37
N LEU A 115 -5.23 0.26 -2.21
CA LEU A 115 -4.32 0.68 -3.27
C LEU A 115 -2.93 0.12 -2.97
N GLY A 116 -2.49 -0.89 -3.74
CA GLY A 116 -1.16 -1.50 -3.59
C GLY A 116 -0.88 -2.06 -2.19
N THR A 117 -1.89 -2.62 -1.51
CA THR A 117 -1.75 -3.11 -0.12
C THR A 117 -1.24 -4.54 -0.06
N PRO A 118 -0.12 -4.87 0.61
CA PRO A 118 0.29 -6.25 0.81
C PRO A 118 -0.61 -6.91 1.86
N HIS A 119 -1.55 -7.76 1.45
CA HIS A 119 -2.55 -8.36 2.34
C HIS A 119 -2.11 -9.65 3.03
N LEU A 120 -1.18 -10.38 2.41
CA LEU A 120 -0.78 -11.71 2.84
C LEU A 120 0.61 -11.68 3.51
N PRO A 121 0.82 -12.49 4.57
CA PRO A 121 2.16 -12.63 5.13
C PRO A 121 3.12 -13.26 4.11
N PRO A 122 4.42 -12.95 4.20
CA PRO A 122 5.40 -13.59 3.34
C PRO A 122 5.47 -15.10 3.62
N PRO A 123 5.73 -15.92 2.57
CA PRO A 123 5.77 -17.37 2.70
C PRO A 123 6.89 -17.82 3.65
N LYS A 124 6.56 -18.79 4.52
CA LYS A 124 7.52 -19.37 5.47
C LYS A 124 8.53 -20.27 4.76
N GLY A 125 9.76 -20.28 5.24
CA GLY A 125 10.81 -21.20 4.78
C GLY A 125 11.48 -20.83 3.45
N VAL A 126 11.16 -19.67 2.85
CA VAL A 126 11.85 -19.20 1.64
C VAL A 126 13.22 -18.63 2.00
N PRO A 127 14.34 -19.13 1.41
CA PRO A 127 15.68 -18.65 1.73
C PRO A 127 15.88 -17.15 1.51
N GLY A 128 16.35 -16.46 2.55
CA GLY A 128 16.63 -15.02 2.53
C GLY A 128 15.40 -14.12 2.66
N VAL A 129 14.21 -14.68 2.86
CA VAL A 129 12.99 -13.90 3.15
C VAL A 129 12.87 -13.69 4.65
N ILE A 130 12.72 -12.42 5.04
CA ILE A 130 12.48 -11.99 6.41
C ILE A 130 11.18 -11.20 6.42
N ASP A 131 10.24 -11.59 7.30
CA ASP A 131 9.00 -10.84 7.48
C ASP A 131 9.27 -9.44 8.03
N GLN A 132 9.20 -8.44 7.14
CA GLN A 132 9.40 -7.02 7.44
C GLN A 132 8.31 -6.48 8.39
N THR A 133 7.14 -7.11 8.39
CA THR A 133 6.04 -6.76 9.29
C THR A 133 6.17 -7.45 10.65
N ARG A 134 7.18 -8.33 10.83
CA ARG A 134 7.50 -9.00 12.09
C ARG A 134 6.32 -9.73 12.72
N GLY A 135 5.47 -10.36 11.90
CA GLY A 135 4.31 -11.13 12.33
C GLY A 135 2.98 -10.39 12.22
N LEU A 136 2.95 -9.09 11.93
CA LEU A 136 1.71 -8.33 11.86
C LEU A 136 0.77 -8.83 10.76
N LEU A 137 1.27 -9.15 9.56
CA LEU A 137 0.41 -9.71 8.51
C LEU A 137 -0.08 -11.13 8.83
N ASN A 138 0.71 -11.92 9.58
CA ASN A 138 0.24 -13.21 10.11
C ASN A 138 -0.90 -13.00 11.12
N TYR A 139 -0.85 -11.93 11.93
CA TYR A 139 -1.94 -11.56 12.82
C TYR A 139 -3.19 -11.17 12.03
N VAL A 140 -3.06 -10.32 11.01
CA VAL A 140 -4.18 -9.88 10.16
C VAL A 140 -4.85 -11.07 9.49
N GLU A 141 -4.08 -11.95 8.85
CA GLU A 141 -4.60 -13.15 8.18
C GLU A 141 -5.39 -14.05 9.13
N LYS A 142 -4.91 -14.19 10.38
CA LYS A 142 -5.54 -15.08 11.37
C LYS A 142 -6.76 -14.49 12.06
N ASN A 143 -6.77 -13.18 12.31
CA ASN A 143 -7.74 -12.57 13.23
C ASN A 143 -8.73 -11.63 12.56
N CYS A 144 -8.43 -11.07 11.39
CA CYS A 144 -9.38 -10.22 10.68
C CYS A 144 -10.32 -11.06 9.81
N ALA A 145 -11.59 -10.65 9.73
CA ALA A 145 -12.55 -11.26 8.82
C ALA A 145 -12.00 -11.35 7.37
N PRO A 146 -12.37 -12.42 6.63
CA PRO A 146 -12.02 -12.54 5.22
C PRO A 146 -12.69 -11.43 4.42
N ALA A 147 -12.10 -11.07 3.27
CA ALA A 147 -12.72 -10.10 2.39
C ALA A 147 -14.04 -10.63 1.81
N VAL A 148 -14.97 -9.72 1.59
CA VAL A 148 -16.29 -10.01 1.03
C VAL A 148 -16.67 -8.97 -0.02
N TYR A 149 -17.48 -9.35 -0.99
CA TYR A 149 -18.05 -8.43 -1.97
C TYR A 149 -19.58 -8.61 -2.01
N THR A 150 -20.26 -7.98 -1.06
CA THR A 150 -21.71 -8.08 -0.84
C THR A 150 -22.37 -6.69 -0.88
N PRO A 151 -23.71 -6.60 -0.96
CA PRO A 151 -24.40 -5.30 -0.87
C PRO A 151 -24.19 -4.54 0.46
N GLY A 152 -23.88 -5.26 1.54
CA GLY A 152 -23.64 -4.67 2.86
C GLY A 152 -22.22 -4.14 3.03
N LEU A 153 -21.23 -4.91 2.55
CA LEU A 153 -19.81 -4.60 2.64
C LEU A 153 -19.08 -5.11 1.41
N ARG A 154 -18.28 -4.24 0.80
CA ARG A 154 -17.45 -4.53 -0.38
C ARG A 154 -15.97 -4.35 -0.09
N TYR A 155 -15.16 -5.28 -0.58
CA TYR A 155 -13.72 -5.14 -0.65
C TYR A 155 -13.33 -4.96 -2.12
N VAL A 156 -12.63 -3.86 -2.43
CA VAL A 156 -12.06 -3.61 -3.76
C VAL A 156 -10.55 -3.50 -3.60
N CYS A 157 -9.81 -4.43 -4.18
CA CYS A 157 -8.36 -4.48 -4.05
C CYS A 157 -7.70 -4.14 -5.39
N ILE A 158 -7.02 -3.00 -5.44
CA ILE A 158 -6.37 -2.49 -6.65
C ILE A 158 -4.86 -2.69 -6.56
N ALA A 159 -4.31 -3.36 -7.56
CA ALA A 159 -2.89 -3.60 -7.75
C ALA A 159 -2.35 -2.82 -8.95
N GLY A 160 -1.10 -2.37 -8.87
CA GLY A 160 -0.36 -1.79 -9.98
C GLY A 160 0.63 -2.79 -10.59
N ARG A 161 0.86 -2.68 -11.91
CA ARG A 161 1.86 -3.45 -12.66
C ARG A 161 2.80 -2.50 -13.40
N TYR A 162 3.61 -1.79 -12.62
CA TYR A 162 4.55 -0.79 -13.14
C TYR A 162 5.87 -1.41 -13.61
N ILE A 163 6.39 -2.40 -12.88
CA ILE A 163 7.66 -3.05 -13.21
C ILE A 163 7.63 -4.53 -12.80
N GLN A 164 8.14 -5.38 -13.70
CA GLN A 164 8.43 -6.77 -13.38
C GLN A 164 9.78 -6.85 -12.67
N GLY A 165 9.79 -7.45 -11.48
CA GLY A 165 11.02 -7.72 -10.76
C GLY A 165 11.86 -8.79 -11.45
N ALA A 166 13.11 -8.94 -11.00
CA ALA A 166 13.97 -10.04 -11.42
C ALA A 166 14.86 -10.56 -10.28
N PRO A 167 15.34 -11.81 -10.37
CA PRO A 167 16.31 -12.35 -9.42
C PRO A 167 17.64 -11.57 -9.42
N LEU A 168 18.29 -11.45 -8.25
CA LEU A 168 19.61 -10.82 -8.10
C LEU A 168 20.70 -11.50 -8.93
N LEU A 169 20.65 -12.83 -9.01
CA LEU A 169 21.62 -13.66 -9.73
C LEU A 169 20.91 -14.32 -10.91
N GLY A 170 21.36 -14.01 -12.13
CA GLY A 170 20.84 -14.58 -13.37
C GLY A 170 21.79 -14.32 -14.55
N ASN A 171 21.90 -15.27 -15.48
CA ASN A 171 22.82 -15.29 -16.62
C ASN A 171 22.44 -14.28 -17.74
N SER A 172 22.35 -12.99 -17.45
CA SER A 172 22.11 -11.98 -18.49
C SER A 172 22.97 -10.73 -18.30
N ALA A 173 23.56 -10.29 -19.41
CA ALA A 173 24.35 -9.08 -19.53
C ALA A 173 23.57 -7.86 -19.03
N VAL A 174 24.25 -7.04 -18.24
CA VAL A 174 23.65 -5.97 -17.44
C VAL A 174 23.65 -4.67 -18.25
N ALA A 175 22.49 -4.03 -18.41
CA ALA A 175 22.43 -2.63 -18.84
C ALA A 175 22.62 -1.72 -17.62
N SER A 176 23.49 -0.73 -17.74
CA SER A 176 23.85 0.23 -16.69
C SER A 176 22.86 1.38 -16.63
N ASP A 177 22.10 1.47 -15.54
CA ASP A 177 21.39 2.69 -15.10
C ASP A 177 22.12 3.23 -13.85
N GLU A 178 22.28 4.56 -13.76
CA GLU A 178 22.93 5.21 -12.61
C GLU A 178 22.02 5.24 -11.37
N VAL A 179 22.58 4.87 -10.22
CA VAL A 179 21.92 4.95 -8.90
C VAL A 179 22.42 6.20 -8.19
N LEU A 180 21.58 7.22 -8.04
CA LEU A 180 21.86 8.35 -7.16
C LEU A 180 21.41 8.01 -5.75
N ALA A 181 22.36 7.76 -4.85
CA ALA A 181 22.10 7.68 -3.42
C ALA A 181 21.83 9.10 -2.89
N VAL A 182 20.62 9.36 -2.41
CA VAL A 182 20.34 10.55 -1.60
C VAL A 182 20.75 10.21 -0.17
N ASP A 183 21.87 10.76 0.29
CA ASP A 183 22.24 10.71 1.71
C ASP A 183 21.14 11.41 2.53
N SER A 184 20.35 10.61 3.25
CA SER A 184 19.44 11.08 4.29
C SER A 184 19.69 10.26 5.55
N PRO A 185 19.89 10.87 6.74
CA PRO A 185 20.32 10.15 7.94
C PRO A 185 19.26 9.23 8.56
N GLU A 186 18.08 9.11 7.96
CA GLU A 186 16.96 8.34 8.50
C GLU A 186 16.27 7.54 7.39
N GLY A 187 16.54 6.23 7.32
CA GLY A 187 15.75 5.16 6.67
C GLY A 187 14.81 5.52 5.51
N GLY A 188 15.27 6.29 4.52
CA GLY A 188 14.48 6.73 3.37
C GLY A 188 14.46 5.71 2.24
N GLU A 189 13.32 5.57 1.56
CA GLU A 189 13.20 4.78 0.33
C GLU A 189 14.11 5.33 -0.77
N ALA A 190 14.87 4.45 -1.42
CA ALA A 190 15.71 4.80 -2.56
C ALA A 190 14.85 5.07 -3.80
N VAL A 191 14.92 6.30 -4.33
CA VAL A 191 14.25 6.71 -5.58
C VAL A 191 15.25 6.61 -6.74
N ILE A 192 14.97 5.79 -7.75
CA ILE A 192 15.80 5.67 -8.98
C ILE A 192 15.02 6.23 -10.18
N ILE A 193 15.65 7.15 -10.92
CA ILE A 193 15.13 7.76 -12.17
C ILE A 193 15.91 7.14 -13.35
N SER A 194 15.23 6.69 -14.42
CA SER A 194 15.85 6.16 -15.64
C SER A 194 15.62 7.09 -16.86
N THR A 195 16.58 7.15 -17.78
CA THR A 195 16.48 7.78 -19.11
C THR A 195 16.41 6.71 -20.22
N ASN A 196 15.55 6.93 -21.23
CA ASN A 196 15.22 6.06 -22.39
C ASN A 196 16.44 5.61 -23.25
N ASP A 197 16.45 4.58 -24.13
CA ASP A 197 15.45 4.08 -25.11
C ASP A 197 15.87 2.75 -25.84
N LYS A 198 14.89 2.05 -26.43
CA LYS A 198 14.86 1.11 -27.61
C LYS A 198 15.74 -0.16 -27.78
N SER A 199 15.02 -1.30 -27.79
CA SER A 199 15.09 -2.53 -28.63
C SER A 199 16.38 -3.37 -28.73
N THR A 200 16.44 -4.48 -27.95
CA THR A 200 16.86 -5.90 -28.24
C THR A 200 17.40 -6.58 -26.95
N PRO A 201 17.59 -7.92 -26.94
CA PRO A 201 16.90 -8.80 -25.99
C PRO A 201 17.15 -8.48 -24.51
N SER A 202 16.07 -8.13 -23.79
CA SER A 202 15.87 -8.15 -22.33
C SER A 202 17.15 -8.24 -21.48
N SER A 203 17.98 -7.21 -21.50
CA SER A 203 18.91 -7.00 -20.40
C SER A 203 18.06 -6.60 -19.19
N VAL A 204 17.97 -7.51 -18.22
CA VAL A 204 17.30 -7.24 -16.96
C VAL A 204 18.00 -6.05 -16.30
N THR A 205 17.28 -4.94 -16.10
CA THR A 205 17.84 -3.72 -15.51
C THR A 205 18.23 -3.94 -14.04
N TRP A 206 19.20 -3.17 -13.54
CA TRP A 206 19.51 -3.15 -12.11
C TRP A 206 18.29 -2.82 -11.25
N ARG A 207 17.45 -1.91 -11.74
CA ARG A 207 16.18 -1.53 -11.12
C ARG A 207 15.25 -2.74 -10.95
N ALA A 208 15.08 -3.56 -11.99
CA ALA A 208 14.27 -4.78 -11.91
C ALA A 208 14.82 -5.77 -10.88
N ARG A 209 16.14 -5.92 -10.77
CA ARG A 209 16.77 -6.78 -9.75
C ARG A 209 16.53 -6.28 -8.33
N PHE A 210 16.70 -4.97 -8.10
CA PHE A 210 16.44 -4.36 -6.79
C PHE A 210 14.98 -4.52 -6.37
N VAL A 211 14.04 -4.16 -7.26
CA VAL A 211 12.61 -4.34 -7.03
C VAL A 211 12.25 -5.82 -6.82
N GLY A 212 12.84 -6.72 -7.60
CA GLY A 212 12.64 -8.16 -7.44
C GLY A 212 13.06 -8.67 -6.06
N GLN A 213 14.08 -8.10 -5.44
CA GLN A 213 14.39 -8.44 -4.04
C GLN A 213 13.34 -7.95 -3.06
N GLY A 214 12.80 -6.74 -3.26
CA GLY A 214 11.67 -6.24 -2.49
C GLY A 214 10.46 -7.18 -2.60
N TYR A 215 10.06 -7.53 -3.82
CA TYR A 215 8.96 -8.48 -4.06
C TYR A 215 9.20 -9.84 -3.43
N LYS A 216 10.45 -10.33 -3.46
CA LYS A 216 10.81 -11.58 -2.80
C LYS A 216 10.58 -11.51 -1.29
N GLN A 217 10.85 -10.38 -0.64
CA GLN A 217 10.56 -10.21 0.79
C GLN A 217 9.05 -10.22 1.09
N VAL A 218 8.20 -9.85 0.13
CA VAL A 218 6.73 -9.78 0.30
C VAL A 218 6.05 -11.10 -0.07
N CYS A 219 6.37 -11.68 -1.23
CA CYS A 219 5.65 -12.85 -1.78
C CYS A 219 6.54 -14.09 -2.01
N GLY A 220 7.82 -14.03 -1.65
CA GLY A 220 8.78 -15.12 -1.86
C GLY A 220 9.31 -15.27 -3.27
N ARG A 221 8.83 -14.48 -4.25
CA ARG A 221 9.25 -14.53 -5.66
C ARG A 221 9.82 -13.18 -6.10
N ALA A 222 10.88 -13.23 -6.91
CA ALA A 222 11.56 -12.03 -7.40
C ALA A 222 11.13 -11.62 -8.81
N ASP A 223 10.59 -12.55 -9.59
CA ASP A 223 10.29 -12.46 -11.02
C ASP A 223 8.80 -12.18 -11.32
N VAL A 224 8.16 -11.36 -10.48
CA VAL A 224 6.73 -11.06 -10.55
C VAL A 224 6.47 -9.60 -10.90
N TRP A 225 5.28 -9.31 -11.43
CA TRP A 225 4.81 -7.95 -11.63
C TRP A 225 4.36 -7.32 -10.31
N GLY A 226 4.51 -6.00 -10.23
CA GLY A 226 4.01 -5.19 -9.14
C GLY A 226 4.17 -3.70 -9.41
N ASP A 227 3.83 -2.88 -8.43
CA ASP A 227 3.78 -1.43 -8.54
C ASP A 227 5.13 -0.74 -8.21
N GLY A 228 6.20 -1.51 -8.07
CA GLY A 228 7.53 -1.09 -7.67
C GLY A 228 7.85 -1.38 -6.21
N VAL A 229 6.84 -1.65 -5.37
CA VAL A 229 7.00 -1.99 -3.94
C VAL A 229 6.26 -3.27 -3.59
N VAL A 230 5.00 -3.36 -3.99
CA VAL A 230 4.10 -4.48 -3.67
C VAL A 230 3.87 -5.31 -4.94
N PRO A 231 4.17 -6.63 -4.90
CA PRO A 231 3.87 -7.51 -6.01
C PRO A 231 2.34 -7.66 -6.15
N GLU A 232 1.87 -7.70 -7.39
CA GLU A 232 0.44 -7.74 -7.77
C GLU A 232 -0.32 -8.82 -6.98
N MET A 233 0.25 -10.02 -6.89
CA MET A 233 -0.38 -11.15 -6.20
C MET A 233 -0.59 -10.91 -4.70
N ALA A 234 0.24 -10.09 -4.05
CA ALA A 234 0.09 -9.75 -2.64
C ALA A 234 -0.89 -8.59 -2.44
N ALA A 235 -1.16 -7.82 -3.50
CA ALA A 235 -2.15 -6.75 -3.52
C ALA A 235 -3.59 -7.25 -3.68
N HIS A 236 -3.77 -8.48 -4.15
CA HIS A 236 -5.07 -9.13 -4.24
C HIS A 236 -5.43 -9.87 -2.96
N LEU A 237 -6.73 -9.97 -2.70
CA LEU A 237 -7.29 -10.66 -1.54
C LEU A 237 -8.48 -11.52 -1.98
N GLU A 238 -8.50 -12.79 -1.54
CA GLU A 238 -9.59 -13.72 -1.83
C GLU A 238 -10.92 -13.21 -1.25
N GLY A 239 -11.99 -13.26 -2.04
CA GLY A 239 -13.32 -12.74 -1.67
C GLY A 239 -13.55 -11.26 -2.00
N ALA A 240 -12.51 -10.52 -2.40
CA ALA A 240 -12.60 -9.14 -2.88
C ALA A 240 -12.82 -9.06 -4.41
N LEU A 241 -13.29 -7.91 -4.88
CA LEU A 241 -13.12 -7.52 -6.28
C LEU A 241 -11.67 -7.10 -6.49
N ASN A 242 -10.89 -7.92 -7.19
CA ASN A 242 -9.48 -7.69 -7.48
C ASN A 242 -9.30 -7.06 -8.86
N ILE A 243 -8.56 -5.94 -8.93
CA ILE A 243 -8.34 -5.15 -10.14
C ILE A 243 -6.85 -4.88 -10.28
N SER A 244 -6.31 -4.97 -11.50
CA SER A 244 -4.91 -4.68 -11.78
C SER A 244 -4.81 -3.63 -12.90
N PHE A 245 -3.95 -2.64 -12.71
CA PHE A 245 -3.69 -1.60 -13.69
C PHE A 245 -2.23 -1.63 -14.17
N ASP A 246 -2.04 -1.74 -15.49
CA ASP A 246 -0.71 -1.67 -16.11
C ASP A 246 -0.10 -0.26 -16.01
N GLY A 247 1.20 -0.20 -15.77
CA GLY A 247 1.95 1.06 -15.67
C GLY A 247 1.72 1.86 -14.38
N VAL A 248 0.94 1.35 -13.42
CA VAL A 248 0.61 2.08 -12.18
C VAL A 248 1.64 1.85 -11.08
N TYR A 249 2.31 2.93 -10.69
CA TYR A 249 3.31 3.00 -9.63
C TYR A 249 2.70 3.08 -8.23
N HIS A 250 3.47 2.65 -7.23
CA HIS A 250 3.03 2.51 -5.84
C HIS A 250 2.60 3.84 -5.20
N SER A 251 3.49 4.82 -5.18
CA SER A 251 3.41 5.95 -4.25
C SER A 251 3.03 7.26 -4.94
N PRO A 252 2.26 8.17 -4.30
CA PRO A 252 2.13 9.55 -4.78
C PRO A 252 3.46 10.30 -4.80
N VAL A 253 4.41 9.92 -3.96
CA VAL A 253 5.73 10.57 -3.88
C VAL A 253 6.58 10.11 -5.05
N GLY A 254 7.02 11.07 -5.86
CA GLY A 254 7.78 10.80 -7.08
C GLY A 254 6.91 10.38 -8.27
N ALA A 255 5.58 10.29 -8.13
CA ALA A 255 4.69 10.05 -9.26
C ALA A 255 4.54 11.31 -10.15
N ASP A 256 4.23 11.07 -11.41
CA ASP A 256 3.82 12.09 -12.38
C ASP A 256 2.71 11.53 -13.28
N ASP A 257 1.87 12.38 -13.82
CA ASP A 257 0.63 11.94 -14.48
C ASP A 257 0.85 11.33 -15.89
N GLU A 258 2.07 11.38 -16.42
CA GLU A 258 2.39 10.97 -17.79
C GLU A 258 3.25 9.71 -17.86
N GLN A 259 4.41 9.71 -17.19
CA GLN A 259 5.44 8.68 -17.29
C GLN A 259 5.39 7.69 -16.12
N ARG A 260 4.90 8.12 -14.96
CA ARG A 260 4.84 7.29 -13.74
C ARG A 260 3.55 7.57 -12.97
N PRO A 261 2.38 7.25 -13.57
CA PRO A 261 1.11 7.46 -12.91
C PRO A 261 1.02 6.56 -11.68
N TRP A 262 0.45 7.08 -10.61
CA TRP A 262 0.10 6.30 -9.42
C TRP A 262 -1.41 6.13 -9.33
N TYR A 263 -1.89 5.38 -8.33
CA TYR A 263 -3.31 5.09 -8.15
C TYR A 263 -4.22 6.34 -8.15
N GLY A 264 -3.74 7.48 -7.63
CA GLY A 264 -4.48 8.74 -7.59
C GLY A 264 -4.20 9.69 -8.75
N SER A 265 -3.40 9.31 -9.75
CA SER A 265 -3.24 10.11 -10.97
C SER A 265 -4.56 10.20 -11.74
N PRO A 266 -4.91 11.35 -12.38
CA PRO A 266 -6.24 11.57 -12.94
C PRO A 266 -6.72 10.49 -13.91
N ALA A 267 -5.84 9.97 -14.77
CA ALA A 267 -6.17 8.92 -15.72
C ALA A 267 -6.45 7.56 -15.06
N ILE A 268 -5.85 7.31 -13.89
CA ILE A 268 -6.04 6.07 -13.12
C ILE A 268 -7.24 6.21 -12.18
N LEU A 269 -7.36 7.34 -11.49
CA LEU A 269 -8.48 7.65 -10.58
C LEU A 269 -9.84 7.48 -11.27
N LYS A 270 -9.99 7.98 -12.51
CA LYS A 270 -11.22 7.82 -13.31
C LYS A 270 -11.64 6.36 -13.50
N GLN A 271 -10.69 5.42 -13.47
CA GLN A 271 -10.97 4.00 -13.69
C GLN A 271 -11.60 3.33 -12.48
N TRP A 272 -11.38 3.83 -11.26
CA TRP A 272 -11.83 3.15 -10.03
C TRP A 272 -12.71 4.00 -9.11
N VAL A 273 -12.76 5.33 -9.27
CA VAL A 273 -13.53 6.23 -8.41
C VAL A 273 -15.02 5.90 -8.34
N HIS A 274 -15.58 5.30 -9.40
CA HIS A 274 -16.98 4.87 -9.45
C HIS A 274 -17.34 3.86 -8.33
N HIS A 275 -16.36 3.13 -7.78
CA HIS A 275 -16.57 2.28 -6.61
C HIS A 275 -16.91 3.06 -5.34
N LEU A 276 -16.44 4.30 -5.22
CA LEU A 276 -16.76 5.17 -4.07
C LEU A 276 -18.14 5.83 -4.18
N LEU A 277 -18.71 5.87 -5.39
CA LEU A 277 -19.96 6.56 -5.70
C LEU A 277 -21.18 5.62 -5.73
N SER A 278 -20.97 4.33 -5.44
CA SER A 278 -21.96 3.26 -5.58
C SER A 278 -22.43 2.69 -4.25
#